data_AF-Q05RA5-F1
#
_entry.id   AF-Q05RA5-F1
#
_cell.length_a   1.000
_cell.length_b   1.000
_cell.length_c   1.000
_cell.angle_alpha   90.00
_cell.angle_beta   90.00
_cell.angle_gamma   90.00
#
_symmetry.space_group_name_H-M   'P 1'
#
loop_
_entity.id
_entity.type
_entity.pdbx_description
1 polymer ?
#
loop_
_entity_poly.entity_id
_entity_poly.type
_entity_poly.pdbx_seq_one_letter_code
_entity_poly.pdbx_strand_id
1 'polypeptide(L)'
;MPSKPRNRVGEVYGQLTVVRLSDRRTKSGNAFWWCRCTCGRDREVPGDKLSHNTARKKPVITACLDCSKELQVEAVCAKNDREERQRRRDAEQRRADLKGKVPDSWLKLPLTDAHAREQGQVLFFRGTRCLRNHLAPYRINGGCLACAGQRPSADQSSG
;
A
#
# COMPACT_ATOMS: atom_id res chain seq x y z
N MET A 1 -7.16 -26.77 36.97
CA MET A 1 -5.92 -26.87 36.18
C MET A 1 -6.26 -26.67 34.71
N PRO A 2 -5.51 -25.87 33.93
CA PRO A 2 -5.77 -25.75 32.50
C PRO A 2 -5.57 -27.11 31.83
N SER A 3 -6.52 -27.52 31.00
CA SER A 3 -6.47 -28.79 30.28
C SER A 3 -5.23 -28.87 29.37
N LYS A 4 -4.74 -30.11 29.18
CA LYS A 4 -3.62 -30.39 28.28
C LYS A 4 -4.01 -30.00 26.85
N PRO A 5 -3.22 -29.18 26.14
CA PRO A 5 -3.57 -28.78 24.78
C PRO A 5 -3.44 -29.98 23.84
N ARG A 6 -4.33 -30.04 22.83
CA ARG A 6 -4.25 -31.01 21.73
C ARG A 6 -2.87 -30.93 21.06
N ASN A 7 -2.24 -32.07 20.78
CA ASN A 7 -0.97 -32.09 20.04
C ASN A 7 -1.16 -31.56 18.62
N ARG A 8 -0.32 -30.61 18.21
CA ARG A 8 -0.32 -29.98 16.87
C ARG A 8 1.00 -30.15 16.12
N VAL A 9 1.98 -30.86 16.67
CA VAL A 9 3.29 -31.05 16.02
C VAL A 9 3.09 -31.69 14.64
N GLY A 10 3.76 -31.13 13.63
CA GLY A 10 3.65 -31.54 12.23
C GLY A 10 2.55 -30.83 11.43
N GLU A 11 1.62 -30.13 12.08
CA GLU A 11 0.58 -29.38 11.37
C GLU A 11 1.15 -28.15 10.64
N VAL A 12 0.60 -27.84 9.48
CA VAL A 12 1.04 -26.74 8.61
C VAL A 12 -0.04 -25.65 8.55
N TYR A 13 0.34 -24.40 8.77
CA TYR A 13 -0.53 -23.23 8.73
C TYR A 13 0.11 -22.17 7.83
N GLY A 14 -0.28 -22.15 6.55
CA GLY A 14 0.40 -21.33 5.54
C GLY A 14 1.84 -21.78 5.35
N GLN A 15 2.79 -20.88 5.64
CA GLN A 15 4.23 -21.14 5.59
C GLN A 15 4.81 -21.69 6.90
N LEU A 16 4.00 -21.88 7.95
CA LEU A 16 4.47 -22.34 9.26
C LEU A 16 4.18 -23.83 9.47
N THR A 17 5.18 -24.60 9.88
CA THR A 17 5.03 -25.97 10.37
C THR A 17 5.27 -26.02 11.88
N VAL A 18 4.32 -26.55 12.65
CA VAL A 18 4.45 -26.67 14.10
C VAL A 18 5.54 -27.70 14.44
N VAL A 19 6.55 -27.29 15.20
CA VAL A 19 7.69 -28.15 15.58
C VAL A 19 7.61 -28.64 17.02
N ARG A 20 7.12 -27.83 17.96
CA ARG A 20 6.98 -28.23 19.37
C ARG A 20 6.02 -27.34 20.15
N LEU A 21 5.53 -27.86 21.28
CA LEU A 21 4.80 -27.08 22.28
C LEU A 21 5.77 -26.10 22.96
N SER A 22 5.26 -24.92 23.33
CA SER A 22 5.97 -23.96 24.18
C SER A 22 5.46 -24.00 25.62
N ASP A 23 6.31 -23.62 26.56
CA ASP A 23 5.96 -23.48 27.98
C ASP A 23 5.09 -22.24 28.25
N ARG A 24 4.97 -21.34 27.26
CA ARG A 24 4.17 -20.13 27.37
C ARG A 24 2.68 -20.40 27.15
N ARG A 25 1.86 -19.63 27.87
CA ARG A 25 0.41 -19.57 27.68
C ARG A 25 -0.08 -18.12 27.60
N THR A 26 -1.19 -17.90 26.91
CA THR A 26 -1.86 -16.60 26.93
C THR A 26 -2.55 -16.39 28.27
N LYS A 27 -2.95 -15.15 28.58
CA LYS A 27 -3.79 -14.84 29.76
C LYS A 27 -5.11 -15.63 29.79
N SER A 28 -5.63 -15.99 28.62
CA SER A 28 -6.83 -16.81 28.46
C SER A 28 -6.56 -18.33 28.51
N GLY A 29 -5.32 -18.76 28.76
CA GLY A 29 -4.94 -20.17 28.92
C GLY A 29 -4.55 -20.92 27.65
N ASN A 30 -4.54 -20.26 26.47
CA ASN A 30 -4.15 -20.90 25.21
C ASN A 30 -2.65 -21.20 25.22
N ALA A 31 -2.28 -22.43 24.84
CA ALA A 31 -0.88 -22.81 24.68
C ALA A 31 -0.25 -22.12 23.47
N PHE A 32 1.04 -21.77 23.60
CA PHE A 32 1.87 -21.35 22.48
C PHE A 32 2.55 -22.56 21.84
N TRP A 33 2.83 -22.41 20.55
CA TRP A 33 3.50 -23.41 19.73
C TRP A 33 4.67 -22.76 19.01
N TRP A 34 5.81 -23.44 19.02
CA TRP A 34 6.93 -23.09 18.16
C TRP A 34 6.66 -23.65 16.77
N CYS A 35 6.77 -22.78 15.77
CA CYS A 35 6.61 -23.13 14.37
C CYS A 35 7.84 -22.74 13.57
N ARG A 36 8.27 -23.60 12.65
CA ARG A 36 9.31 -23.33 11.65
C ARG A 36 8.65 -22.79 10.39
N CYS A 37 9.09 -21.63 9.92
CA CYS A 37 8.67 -21.09 8.64
C CYS A 37 9.43 -21.74 7.48
N THR A 38 8.84 -21.77 6.28
CA THR A 38 9.52 -22.24 5.06
C THR A 38 10.81 -21.48 4.74
N CYS A 39 10.94 -20.22 5.18
CA CYS A 39 12.19 -19.45 5.07
C CYS A 39 13.27 -19.87 6.09
N GLY A 40 13.00 -20.85 6.95
CA GLY A 40 13.92 -21.34 7.97
C GLY A 40 13.83 -20.62 9.32
N ARG A 41 13.13 -19.49 9.45
CA ARG A 41 12.96 -18.77 10.73
C ARG A 41 11.89 -19.41 11.62
N ASP A 42 12.12 -19.40 12.94
CA ASP A 42 11.12 -19.85 13.92
C ASP A 42 10.20 -18.71 14.36
N ARG A 43 8.96 -19.06 14.72
CA ARG A 43 8.01 -18.15 15.34
C ARG A 43 7.20 -18.86 16.40
N GLU A 44 7.06 -18.22 17.56
CA GLU A 44 6.16 -18.68 18.60
C GLU A 44 4.75 -18.11 18.38
N VAL A 45 3.75 -18.98 18.34
CA VAL A 45 2.38 -18.63 17.93
C VAL A 45 1.35 -19.15 18.94
N PRO A 46 0.39 -18.31 19.40
CA PRO A 46 -0.75 -18.78 20.18
C PRO A 46 -1.60 -19.79 19.40
N GLY A 47 -2.03 -20.88 20.03
CA GLY A 47 -2.81 -21.93 19.37
C GLY A 47 -4.14 -21.47 18.78
N ASP A 48 -4.74 -20.39 19.28
CA ASP A 48 -5.96 -19.81 18.71
C ASP A 48 -5.70 -18.98 17.43
N LYS A 49 -4.44 -18.66 17.13
CA LYS A 49 -4.03 -18.01 15.88
C LYS A 49 -3.52 -18.99 14.81
N LEU A 50 -3.35 -20.26 15.16
CA LEU A 50 -3.09 -21.37 14.22
C LEU A 50 -4.43 -21.97 13.78
N SER A 51 -4.93 -21.53 12.63
CA SER A 51 -6.22 -21.95 12.07
C SER A 51 -6.23 -21.84 10.55
N HIS A 52 -6.86 -22.79 9.88
CA HIS A 52 -7.12 -22.74 8.44
C HIS A 52 -8.33 -21.87 8.07
N ASN A 53 -9.26 -21.66 9.02
CA ASN A 53 -10.35 -20.73 8.81
C ASN A 53 -9.80 -19.30 8.85
N THR A 54 -9.82 -18.62 7.70
CA THR A 54 -9.42 -17.22 7.54
C THR A 54 -10.60 -16.24 7.52
N ALA A 55 -11.83 -16.74 7.41
CA ALA A 55 -13.05 -15.93 7.41
C ALA A 55 -13.46 -15.42 8.80
N ARG A 56 -12.85 -15.97 9.86
CA ARG A 56 -13.08 -15.58 11.25
C ARG A 56 -12.52 -14.19 11.58
N LYS A 57 -13.19 -13.49 12.50
CA LYS A 57 -12.80 -12.13 12.96
C LYS A 57 -11.39 -12.05 13.55
N LYS A 58 -10.87 -13.15 14.14
CA LYS A 58 -9.54 -13.17 14.74
C LYS A 58 -8.45 -13.43 13.68
N PRO A 59 -7.37 -12.64 13.64
CA PRO A 59 -6.31 -12.82 12.66
C PRO A 59 -5.56 -14.14 12.89
N VAL A 60 -5.27 -14.83 11.79
CA VAL A 60 -4.42 -16.02 11.78
C VAL A 60 -2.97 -15.65 11.56
N ILE A 61 -2.06 -16.47 12.07
CA ILE A 61 -0.62 -16.34 11.82
C ILE A 61 -0.21 -17.48 10.90
N THR A 62 0.27 -17.11 9.71
CA THR A 62 0.57 -18.04 8.62
C THR A 62 2.03 -17.98 8.16
N ALA A 63 2.86 -17.10 8.74
CA ALA A 63 4.28 -16.96 8.38
C ALA A 63 5.09 -16.46 9.58
N CYS A 64 6.43 -16.49 9.48
CA CYS A 64 7.29 -15.81 10.45
C CYS A 64 7.05 -14.28 10.44
N LEU A 65 7.59 -13.56 11.42
CA LEU A 65 7.38 -12.11 11.51
C LEU A 65 7.88 -11.37 10.27
N ASP A 66 9.02 -11.78 9.74
CA ASP A 66 9.65 -11.08 8.62
C ASP A 66 8.98 -11.39 7.30
N CYS A 67 8.69 -12.66 6.98
CA CYS A 67 7.91 -13.02 5.80
C CYS A 67 6.51 -12.38 5.84
N SER A 68 5.90 -12.25 7.02
CA SER A 68 4.63 -11.52 7.16
C SER A 68 4.77 -10.02 6.83
N LYS A 69 5.91 -9.40 7.17
CA LYS A 69 6.19 -7.99 6.82
C LYS A 69 6.47 -7.85 5.32
N GLU A 70 7.28 -8.73 4.75
CA GLU A 70 7.59 -8.78 3.32
C GLU A 70 6.30 -8.85 2.49
N LEU A 71 5.41 -9.81 2.79
CA LEU A 71 4.11 -9.95 2.13
C LEU A 71 3.23 -8.71 2.29
N GLN A 72 3.25 -8.07 3.46
CA GLN A 72 2.50 -6.83 3.67
C GLN A 72 3.04 -5.69 2.81
N VAL A 73 4.36 -5.55 2.70
CA VAL A 73 5.01 -4.56 1.84
C VAL A 73 4.66 -4.80 0.37
N GLU A 74 4.77 -6.03 -0.11
CA GLU A 74 4.38 -6.42 -1.47
C GLU A 74 2.93 -6.09 -1.77
N ALA A 75 2.02 -6.40 -0.84
CA ALA A 75 0.60 -6.09 -0.98
C ALA A 75 0.34 -4.57 -1.06
N VAL A 76 1.06 -3.77 -0.27
CA VAL A 76 0.99 -2.31 -0.30
C VAL A 76 1.50 -1.77 -1.64
N CYS A 77 2.67 -2.23 -2.11
CA CYS A 77 3.22 -1.84 -3.41
C CYS A 77 2.22 -2.17 -4.54
N ALA A 78 1.69 -3.41 -4.56
CA ALA A 78 0.72 -3.82 -5.57
C ALA A 78 -0.57 -2.98 -5.54
N LYS A 79 -1.02 -2.55 -4.35
CA LYS A 79 -2.14 -1.62 -4.22
C LYS A 79 -1.80 -0.24 -4.79
N ASN A 80 -0.65 0.32 -4.41
CA ASN A 80 -0.19 1.63 -4.88
C ASN A 80 -0.06 1.65 -6.41
N ASP A 81 0.45 0.58 -7.03
CA ASP A 81 0.58 0.46 -8.49
C ASP A 81 -0.77 0.41 -9.20
N ARG A 82 -1.77 -0.24 -8.60
CA ARG A 82 -3.15 -0.23 -9.14
C ARG A 82 -3.76 1.16 -9.06
N GLU A 83 -3.64 1.82 -7.91
CA GLU A 83 -4.16 3.17 -7.71
C GLU A 83 -3.46 4.18 -8.62
N GLU A 84 -2.14 4.04 -8.82
CA GLU A 84 -1.38 4.89 -9.72
C GLU A 84 -1.80 4.73 -11.18
N ARG A 85 -2.02 3.50 -11.65
CA ARG A 85 -2.59 3.26 -12.99
C ARG A 85 -3.95 3.94 -13.16
N GLN A 86 -4.80 3.89 -12.14
CA GLN A 86 -6.09 4.59 -12.19
C GLN A 86 -5.91 6.11 -12.25
N ARG A 87 -5.04 6.69 -11.39
CA ARG A 87 -4.77 8.14 -11.40
C ARG A 87 -4.26 8.64 -12.76
N ARG A 88 -3.45 7.84 -13.47
CA ARG A 88 -2.99 8.17 -14.83
C ARG A 88 -4.15 8.19 -15.82
N ARG A 89 -4.99 7.15 -15.85
CA ARG A 89 -6.18 7.10 -16.71
C ARG A 89 -7.11 8.29 -16.47
N ASP A 90 -7.37 8.61 -15.20
CA ASP A 90 -8.24 9.74 -14.86
C ASP A 90 -7.61 11.08 -15.30
N ALA A 91 -6.28 11.22 -15.20
CA ALA A 91 -5.58 12.42 -15.63
C ALA A 91 -5.57 12.56 -17.15
N GLU A 92 -5.43 11.47 -17.90
CA GLU A 92 -5.55 11.45 -19.36
C GLU A 92 -6.95 11.89 -19.80
N GLN A 93 -7.99 11.32 -19.18
CA GLN A 93 -9.38 11.68 -19.48
C GLN A 93 -9.62 13.17 -19.25
N ARG A 94 -9.24 13.69 -18.08
CA ARG A 94 -9.38 15.13 -17.78
C ARG A 94 -8.60 16.02 -18.74
N ARG A 95 -7.39 15.61 -19.13
CA ARG A 95 -6.56 16.36 -20.07
C ARG A 95 -7.16 16.41 -21.47
N ALA A 96 -7.86 15.36 -21.89
CA ALA A 96 -8.55 15.35 -23.18
C ALA A 96 -9.55 16.52 -23.27
N ASP A 97 -10.29 16.78 -22.19
CA ASP A 97 -11.27 17.87 -22.10
C ASP A 97 -10.64 19.28 -21.99
N LEU A 98 -9.32 19.35 -21.75
CA LEU A 98 -8.55 20.57 -21.60
C LEU A 98 -7.72 20.94 -22.83
N LYS A 99 -7.71 20.10 -23.88
CA LYS A 99 -7.04 20.43 -25.15
C LYS A 99 -7.59 21.75 -25.71
N GLY A 100 -6.70 22.67 -26.07
CA GLY A 100 -7.05 24.03 -26.51
C GLY A 100 -7.47 25.01 -25.40
N LYS A 101 -7.68 24.54 -24.16
CA LYS A 101 -8.00 25.40 -22.99
C LYS A 101 -6.80 25.66 -22.08
N VAL A 102 -5.73 24.88 -22.23
CA VAL A 102 -4.47 25.01 -21.48
C VAL A 102 -3.30 24.94 -22.45
N PRO A 103 -2.12 25.49 -22.08
CA PRO A 103 -0.93 25.37 -22.91
C PRO A 103 -0.56 23.91 -23.21
N ASP A 104 -0.22 23.60 -24.46
CA ASP A 104 0.20 22.26 -24.88
C ASP A 104 1.41 21.75 -24.11
N SER A 105 2.29 22.66 -23.68
CA SER A 105 3.44 22.33 -22.82
C SER A 105 3.02 21.69 -21.50
N TRP A 106 1.82 21.99 -20.98
CA TRP A 106 1.30 21.37 -19.76
C TRP A 106 0.76 19.97 -20.02
N LEU A 107 0.15 19.75 -21.20
CA LEU A 107 -0.36 18.44 -21.61
C LEU A 107 0.75 17.43 -21.89
N LYS A 108 1.97 17.92 -22.18
CA LYS A 108 3.19 17.11 -22.33
C LYS A 108 3.87 16.74 -21.00
N LEU A 109 3.47 17.35 -19.88
CA LEU A 109 4.03 16.99 -18.58
C LEU A 109 3.56 15.60 -18.13
N PRO A 110 4.28 14.93 -17.21
CA PRO A 110 3.82 13.71 -16.55
C PRO A 110 2.43 13.88 -15.93
N LEU A 111 1.66 12.79 -15.92
CA LEU A 111 0.26 12.75 -15.50
C LEU A 111 0.07 12.94 -13.99
N THR A 112 0.98 12.35 -13.22
CA THR A 112 0.97 12.27 -11.76
C THR A 112 2.37 12.60 -11.22
N ASP A 113 2.48 12.75 -9.91
CA ASP A 113 3.77 12.90 -9.23
C ASP A 113 4.64 11.64 -9.38
N ALA A 114 4.07 10.45 -9.26
CA ALA A 114 4.78 9.18 -9.47
C ALA A 114 5.29 9.05 -10.91
N HIS A 115 4.46 9.39 -11.91
CA HIS A 115 4.88 9.42 -13.31
C HIS A 115 6.01 10.43 -13.55
N ALA A 116 5.99 11.57 -12.87
CA ALA A 116 7.09 12.53 -12.96
C ALA A 116 8.39 11.97 -12.38
N ARG A 117 8.35 11.27 -11.24
CA ARG A 117 9.53 10.59 -10.67
C ARG A 117 10.11 9.56 -11.64
N GLU A 118 9.26 8.74 -12.27
CA GLU A 118 9.68 7.73 -13.25
C GLU A 118 10.42 8.34 -14.45
N GLN A 119 10.01 9.54 -14.88
CA GLN A 119 10.62 10.26 -15.99
C GLN A 119 11.77 11.19 -15.56
N GLY A 120 12.17 11.19 -14.29
CA GLY A 120 13.18 12.11 -13.77
C GLY A 120 12.76 13.59 -13.80
N GLN A 121 11.45 13.86 -13.89
CA GLN A 121 10.90 15.22 -13.91
C GLN A 121 10.44 15.65 -12.51
N VAL A 122 10.38 16.96 -12.29
CA VAL A 122 9.93 17.56 -11.02
C VAL A 122 8.55 18.20 -11.11
N LEU A 123 7.98 18.29 -12.31
CA LEU A 123 6.66 18.87 -12.58
C LEU A 123 5.72 17.82 -13.18
N PHE A 124 4.43 17.97 -12.89
CA PHE A 124 3.36 17.15 -13.46
C PHE A 124 2.08 17.97 -13.62
N PHE A 125 1.12 17.48 -14.40
CA PHE A 125 -0.16 18.17 -14.61
C PHE A 125 -1.35 17.23 -14.61
N ARG A 126 -2.01 17.02 -13.48
CA ARG A 126 -3.14 16.07 -13.38
C ARG A 126 -4.46 16.49 -14.07
N GLY A 127 -4.53 17.72 -14.60
CA GLY A 127 -5.75 18.27 -15.18
C GLY A 127 -6.88 18.55 -14.17
N THR A 128 -6.56 18.66 -12.87
CA THR A 128 -7.53 19.04 -11.83
C THR A 128 -7.20 20.40 -11.25
N ARG A 129 -8.24 21.08 -10.76
CA ARG A 129 -8.07 22.27 -9.96
C ARG A 129 -7.50 21.92 -8.58
N CYS A 130 -6.69 22.81 -8.02
CA CYS A 130 -6.23 22.70 -6.64
C CYS A 130 -7.33 23.10 -5.65
N LEU A 131 -7.09 22.97 -4.34
CA LEU A 131 -8.02 23.42 -3.29
C LEU A 131 -8.33 24.93 -3.34
N ARG A 132 -7.43 25.74 -3.92
CA ARG A 132 -7.61 27.17 -4.18
C ARG A 132 -8.20 27.45 -5.57
N ASN A 133 -8.78 26.43 -6.20
CA ASN A 133 -9.44 26.49 -7.50
C ASN A 133 -8.53 26.83 -8.72
N HIS A 134 -7.20 26.79 -8.60
CA HIS A 134 -6.29 27.04 -9.72
C HIS A 134 -6.15 25.82 -10.63
N LEU A 135 -6.17 26.03 -11.95
CA LEU A 135 -5.83 25.04 -12.97
C LEU A 135 -4.40 25.30 -13.46
N ALA A 136 -3.43 24.57 -12.90
CA ALA A 136 -2.01 24.74 -13.22
C ALA A 136 -1.22 23.43 -12.99
N PRO A 137 0.01 23.32 -13.53
CA PRO A 137 0.93 22.25 -13.17
C PRO A 137 1.31 22.27 -11.68
N TYR A 138 1.84 21.16 -11.20
CA TYR A 138 2.26 20.94 -9.82
C TYR A 138 3.74 20.58 -9.76
N ARG A 139 4.37 20.88 -8.63
CA ARG A 139 5.70 20.39 -8.28
C ARG A 139 5.58 19.16 -7.39
N ILE A 140 6.41 18.15 -7.60
CA ILE A 140 6.52 17.01 -6.68
C ILE A 140 6.85 17.53 -5.26
N ASN A 141 6.21 16.97 -4.23
CA ASN A 141 6.33 17.41 -2.83
C ASN A 141 5.97 18.89 -2.60
N GLY A 142 5.28 19.52 -3.54
CA GLY A 142 4.88 20.92 -3.47
C GLY A 142 3.43 21.14 -3.91
N GLY A 143 3.08 22.42 -4.02
CA GLY A 143 1.75 22.85 -4.43
C GLY A 143 1.60 23.01 -5.95
N CYS A 144 0.44 23.54 -6.32
CA CYS A 144 0.20 24.02 -7.68
C CYS A 144 1.11 25.23 -7.97
N LEU A 145 1.65 25.36 -9.19
CA LEU A 145 2.57 26.44 -9.53
C LEU A 145 1.91 27.83 -9.46
N ALA A 146 0.61 27.92 -9.68
CA ALA A 146 -0.17 29.15 -9.46
C ALA A 146 -0.25 29.55 -7.99
N CYS A 147 -0.38 28.57 -7.10
CA CYS A 147 -0.39 28.80 -5.65
C CYS A 147 0.96 29.36 -5.18
N ALA A 148 2.04 28.95 -5.84
CA ALA A 148 3.40 29.37 -5.54
C ALA A 148 3.83 30.65 -6.29
N GLY A 149 2.95 31.27 -7.07
CA GLY A 149 3.28 32.45 -7.90
C GLY A 149 4.27 32.18 -9.04
N GLN A 150 4.54 30.91 -9.37
CA GLN A 150 5.53 30.52 -10.39
C GLN A 150 4.94 30.47 -11.81
N ARG A 151 3.62 30.27 -11.94
CA ARG A 151 2.89 30.28 -13.22
C ARG A 151 1.44 30.71 -13.03
N PRO A 152 0.80 31.42 -13.97
CA PRO A 152 -0.62 31.73 -13.88
C PRO A 152 -1.50 30.47 -13.94
N SER A 153 -2.71 30.56 -13.40
CA SER A 153 -3.78 29.58 -13.65
C SER A 153 -4.27 29.73 -15.09
N ALA A 154 -4.65 28.63 -15.76
CA ALA A 154 -5.12 28.67 -17.15
C ALA A 154 -6.25 29.70 -17.37
N ASP A 155 -7.20 29.78 -16.44
CA ASP A 155 -8.36 30.69 -16.55
C ASP A 155 -8.01 32.18 -16.37
N GLN A 156 -6.80 32.52 -15.91
CA GLN A 156 -6.39 33.91 -15.65
C GLN A 156 -5.59 34.51 -16.82
N SER A 157 -5.51 33.82 -17.96
CA SER A 157 -4.73 34.26 -19.14
C SER A 157 -5.52 35.16 -20.10
N SER A 158 -6.69 35.66 -19.67
CA SER A 158 -7.50 36.64 -20.39
C SER A 158 -7.59 37.92 -19.58
N GLY A 159 -6.64 38.83 -19.82
CA GLY A 159 -6.57 40.17 -19.27
C GLY A 159 -5.66 41.01 -20.13
#